data_AF-B4HRC8-F1
#
_entry.id   AF-B4HRC8-F1
#
_cell.length_a   1.000
_cell.length_b   1.000
_cell.length_c   1.000
_cell.angle_alpha   90.00
_cell.angle_beta   90.00
_cell.angle_gamma   90.00
#
_symmetry.space_group_name_H-M   'P 1'
#
loop_
_entity.id
_entity.type
_entity.pdbx_description
1 polymer ?
#
loop_
_entity_poly.entity_id
_entity_poly.type
_entity_poly.pdbx_seq_one_letter_code
_entity_poly.pdbx_strand_id
1 'polypeptide(L)'
;MAGMEVEFDETVANQFSCKRCDRTFRSKRDQTLHRQEVHNHNKTTYECKLCAKSFCNSGNLDRHMKVHNDVRPFVCDICSKAFAQAVNLQHH
;
A
#
# COMPACT_ATOMS: atom_id res chain seq x y z
N MET A 1 40.71 10.24 -30.48
CA MET A 1 40.76 9.57 -29.17
C MET A 1 39.38 9.72 -28.58
N ALA A 2 38.59 8.65 -28.60
CA ALA A 2 37.14 8.67 -28.40
C ALA A 2 36.77 9.05 -26.96
N GLY A 3 35.89 10.04 -26.82
CA GLY A 3 35.11 10.22 -25.61
C GLY A 3 34.05 9.12 -25.58
N MET A 4 34.21 8.14 -24.70
CA MET A 4 33.15 7.20 -24.37
C MET A 4 32.13 7.95 -23.52
N GLU A 5 31.01 8.30 -24.14
CA GLU A 5 29.79 8.69 -23.43
C GLU A 5 29.36 7.48 -22.60
N VAL A 6 29.31 7.66 -21.28
CA VAL A 6 28.72 6.70 -20.35
C VAL A 6 27.22 6.68 -20.61
N GLU A 7 26.74 5.66 -21.31
CA GLU A 7 25.31 5.38 -21.39
C GLU A 7 24.83 4.98 -20.00
N PHE A 8 24.13 5.91 -19.34
CA PHE A 8 23.36 5.63 -18.15
C PHE A 8 22.22 4.72 -18.60
N ASP A 9 22.40 3.41 -18.46
CA ASP A 9 21.35 2.41 -18.70
C ASP A 9 20.21 2.74 -17.73
N GLU A 10 19.23 3.47 -18.25
CA GLU A 10 17.96 3.69 -17.59
C GLU A 10 17.41 2.29 -17.37
N THR A 11 17.62 1.76 -16.16
CA THR A 11 16.90 0.60 -15.69
C THR A 11 15.43 0.96 -15.81
N VAL A 12 14.81 0.58 -16.94
CA VAL A 12 13.37 0.58 -17.10
C VAL A 12 12.90 -0.56 -16.21
N ALA A 13 12.96 -0.32 -14.91
CA ALA A 13 12.38 -1.16 -13.90
C ALA A 13 10.93 -1.34 -14.34
N ASN A 14 10.55 -2.59 -14.57
CA ASN A 14 9.26 -2.99 -15.07
C ASN A 14 8.13 -2.36 -14.21
N GLN A 15 7.67 -1.18 -14.63
CA GLN A 15 6.74 -0.33 -13.91
C GLN A 15 5.31 -0.65 -14.35
N PHE A 16 4.44 -0.92 -13.39
CA PHE A 16 3.04 -1.23 -13.67
C PHE A 16 2.26 0.07 -13.82
N SER A 17 2.18 0.62 -15.04
CA SER A 17 1.47 1.88 -15.33
C SER A 17 -0.05 1.70 -15.37
N CYS A 18 -0.82 2.55 -14.70
CA CYS A 18 -2.28 2.57 -14.91
C CYS A 18 -2.62 3.00 -16.35
N LYS A 19 -3.67 2.43 -16.95
CA LYS A 19 -4.13 2.79 -18.31
C LYS A 19 -5.22 3.88 -18.33
N ARG A 20 -5.66 4.34 -17.17
CA ARG A 20 -6.71 5.37 -17.01
C ARG A 20 -6.20 6.66 -16.36
N CYS A 21 -4.97 6.65 -15.86
CA CYS A 21 -4.27 7.81 -15.33
C CYS A 21 -2.76 7.57 -15.38
N ASP A 22 -1.97 8.60 -15.12
CA ASP A 22 -0.50 8.56 -15.28
C ASP A 22 0.25 8.01 -14.06
N ARG A 23 -0.43 7.28 -13.16
CA ARG A 23 0.23 6.65 -12.01
C ARG A 23 0.96 5.37 -12.41
N THR A 24 2.22 5.26 -11.98
CA THR A 24 3.04 4.05 -12.05
C THR A 24 3.21 3.43 -10.67
N PHE A 25 3.27 2.10 -10.65
CA PHE A 25 3.33 1.33 -9.42
C PHE A 25 4.51 0.36 -9.44
N ARG A 26 5.06 0.11 -8.24
CA ARG A 26 6.16 -0.84 -8.03
C ARG A 26 5.72 -2.29 -8.16
N SER A 27 4.43 -2.57 -8.04
CA SER A 27 3.88 -3.91 -8.20
C SER A 27 2.56 -3.91 -8.96
N LYS A 28 2.28 -5.03 -9.65
CA LYS A 28 0.99 -5.27 -10.34
C LYS A 28 -0.19 -5.25 -9.38
N ARG A 29 0.03 -5.72 -8.14
CA ARG A 29 -0.98 -5.70 -7.07
C ARG A 29 -1.40 -4.27 -6.77
N ASP A 30 -0.45 -3.37 -6.57
CA ASP A 30 -0.75 -1.98 -6.22
C ASP A 30 -1.47 -1.25 -7.36
N GLN A 31 -1.06 -1.47 -8.61
CA GLN A 31 -1.76 -0.96 -9.79
C GLN A 31 -3.20 -1.47 -9.86
N THR A 32 -3.42 -2.75 -9.57
CA THR A 32 -4.76 -3.37 -9.59
C THR A 32 -5.64 -2.78 -8.49
N LEU A 33 -5.11 -2.63 -7.27
CA LEU A 33 -5.82 -2.03 -6.15
C LEU A 33 -6.19 -0.58 -6.44
N HIS A 34 -5.23 0.21 -6.95
CA HIS A 34 -5.49 1.59 -7.36
C HIS A 34 -6.63 1.67 -8.38
N ARG A 35 -6.61 0.79 -9.40
CA ARG A 35 -7.68 0.77 -10.41
C ARG A 35 -9.04 0.42 -9.79
N GLN A 36 -9.07 -0.48 -8.81
CA GLN A 36 -10.28 -0.82 -8.08
C GLN A 36 -10.78 0.36 -7.24
N GLU A 37 -9.91 1.02 -6.49
CA GLU A 37 -10.27 2.13 -5.59
C GLU A 37 -10.68 3.40 -6.33
N VAL A 38 -9.93 3.78 -7.35
CA VAL A 38 -10.04 5.12 -7.97
C VAL A 38 -10.90 5.09 -9.23
N HIS A 39 -10.90 3.98 -9.97
CA HIS A 39 -11.53 3.91 -11.28
C HIS A 39 -12.72 2.94 -11.37
N ASN A 40 -12.97 2.11 -10.33
CA ASN A 40 -14.10 1.19 -10.28
C ASN A 40 -14.93 1.47 -9.03
N HIS A 41 -15.94 2.31 -9.17
CA HIS A 41 -16.91 2.64 -8.12
C HIS A 41 -17.82 1.47 -7.69
N ASN A 42 -17.66 0.26 -8.25
CA ASN A 42 -18.66 -0.81 -8.12
C ASN A 42 -18.11 -2.24 -8.03
N LYS A 43 -16.83 -2.48 -7.66
CA LYS A 43 -16.28 -3.84 -7.61
C LYS A 43 -15.64 -4.21 -6.28
N THR A 44 -16.28 -5.16 -5.59
CA THR A 44 -15.79 -5.98 -4.46
C THR A 44 -15.04 -5.19 -3.41
N THR A 45 -15.79 -4.38 -2.67
CA THR A 45 -15.31 -3.82 -1.42
C THR A 45 -15.37 -4.89 -0.33
N TYR A 46 -14.33 -4.93 0.49
CA TYR A 46 -14.32 -5.66 1.76
C TYR A 46 -14.89 -4.71 2.80
N GLU A 47 -16.14 -4.93 3.19
CA GLU A 47 -16.82 -4.05 4.15
C GLU A 47 -16.53 -4.48 5.59
N CYS A 48 -16.20 -3.51 6.43
CA CYS A 48 -16.17 -3.68 7.86
C CYS A 48 -17.59 -3.76 8.41
N LYS A 49 -17.96 -4.91 8.98
CA LYS A 49 -19.30 -5.12 9.57
C LYS A 49 -19.58 -4.25 10.81
N LEU A 50 -18.57 -3.63 11.41
CA LEU A 50 -18.72 -2.81 12.61
C LEU A 50 -18.98 -1.33 12.32
N CYS A 51 -18.44 -0.80 11.21
CA CYS A 51 -18.57 0.62 10.88
C CYS A 51 -18.94 0.90 9.41
N ALA A 52 -19.29 -0.14 8.64
CA ALA A 52 -19.62 -0.09 7.22
C ALA A 52 -18.54 0.55 6.31
N LYS A 53 -17.30 0.71 6.82
CA LYS A 53 -16.18 1.19 5.99
C LYS A 53 -15.79 0.13 4.97
N SER A 54 -15.67 0.55 3.72
CA SER A 54 -15.27 -0.29 2.60
C SER A 54 -13.77 -0.21 2.32
N PHE A 55 -13.14 -1.35 2.06
CA PHE A 55 -11.73 -1.47 1.69
C PHE A 55 -11.58 -2.17 0.34
N CYS A 56 -10.53 -1.83 -0.41
CA CYS A 56 -10.27 -2.44 -1.72
C CYS A 56 -9.75 -3.88 -1.67
N ASN A 57 -9.25 -4.32 -0.51
CA ASN A 57 -8.74 -5.67 -0.32
C ASN A 57 -8.90 -6.15 1.13
N SER A 58 -8.87 -7.47 1.30
CA SER A 58 -9.02 -8.13 2.61
C SER A 58 -7.92 -7.77 3.60
N GLY A 59 -6.66 -7.61 3.16
CA GLY A 59 -5.55 -7.26 4.04
C GLY A 59 -5.68 -5.86 4.66
N ASN A 60 -6.24 -4.91 3.90
CA ASN A 60 -6.57 -3.59 4.40
C ASN A 60 -7.71 -3.64 5.41
N LEU A 61 -8.74 -4.47 5.18
CA LEU A 61 -9.80 -4.71 6.15
C LEU A 61 -9.26 -5.35 7.42
N ASP A 62 -8.47 -6.42 7.33
CA ASP A 62 -7.89 -7.11 8.49
C ASP A 62 -7.06 -6.16 9.38
N ARG A 63 -6.20 -5.37 8.73
CA ARG A 63 -5.44 -4.34 9.41
C ARG A 63 -6.32 -3.28 10.07
N HIS A 64 -7.43 -2.92 9.44
CA HIS A 64 -8.41 -2.01 10.02
C HIS A 64 -9.13 -2.64 11.22
N MET A 65 -9.44 -3.94 11.20
CA MET A 65 -10.09 -4.62 12.32
C MET A 65 -9.26 -4.57 13.62
N LYS A 66 -7.94 -4.41 13.53
CA LYS A 66 -7.06 -4.18 14.69
C LYS A 66 -7.43 -2.91 15.46
N VAL A 67 -8.02 -1.91 14.80
CA VAL A 67 -8.51 -0.68 15.43
C VAL A 67 -9.72 -0.96 16.30
N HIS A 68 -10.63 -1.83 15.84
CA HIS A 68 -11.84 -2.17 16.60
C HIS A 68 -11.57 -3.06 17.80
N ASN A 69 -10.57 -3.94 17.70
CA ASN A 69 -10.20 -4.85 18.78
C ASN A 69 -9.10 -4.29 19.69
N ASP A 70 -8.67 -3.04 19.47
CA ASP A 70 -7.51 -2.42 20.15
C ASP A 70 -6.23 -3.28 20.14
N VAL A 71 -6.08 -4.13 19.12
CA VAL A 71 -4.94 -5.05 18.98
C VAL A 71 -3.72 -4.27 18.49
N ARG A 72 -2.73 -4.15 19.36
CA ARG A 72 -1.47 -3.42 19.11
C ARG A 72 -0.26 -4.30 19.38
N PRO A 73 0.09 -5.21 18.45
CA PRO A 73 1.11 -6.22 18.69
C PRO A 73 2.55 -5.67 18.59
N PHE A 74 2.71 -4.45 18.09
CA PHE A 74 4.02 -3.83 17.89
C PHE A 74 4.27 -2.83 19.02
N VAL A 75 5.23 -3.12 19.89
CA VAL A 75 5.54 -2.29 21.06
C VAL A 75 6.92 -1.67 20.88
N CYS A 76 7.06 -0.39 21.23
CA CYS A 76 8.35 0.26 21.31
C CYS A 76 9.06 -0.18 22.61
N ASP A 77 10.24 -0.77 22.49
CA ASP A 77 10.99 -1.24 23.67
C ASP A 77 11.55 -0.10 24.54
N ILE A 78 11.60 1.13 24.01
CA ILE A 78 12.14 2.29 24.72
C ILE A 78 11.06 2.99 25.55
N CYS A 79 9.90 3.28 24.95
CA CYS A 79 8.83 4.06 25.59
C CYS A 79 7.57 3.24 25.89
N SER A 80 7.58 1.94 25.59
CA SER A 80 6.46 0.99 25.77
C SER A 80 5.17 1.33 25.02
N LYS A 81 5.21 2.28 24.07
CA LYS A 81 4.05 2.65 23.26
C LYS A 81 3.72 1.54 22.25
N ALA A 82 2.43 1.18 22.17
CA ALA A 82 1.95 0.10 21.31
C ALA A 82 1.26 0.62 20.03
N PHE A 83 1.51 -0.06 18.92
CA PHE A 83 1.06 0.28 17.58
C PHE A 83 0.34 -0.90 16.91
N ALA A 84 -0.67 -0.59 16.11
CA ALA A 84 -1.41 -1.60 15.34
C ALA A 84 -0.65 -2.09 14.08
N GLN A 85 0.40 -1.36 13.65
CA GLN A 85 1.18 -1.64 12.44
C GLN A 85 2.67 -1.46 12.69
N ALA A 86 3.50 -2.33 12.11
CA ALA A 86 4.96 -2.27 12.22
C ALA A 86 5.55 -0.98 11.63
N VAL A 87 5.04 -0.51 10.48
CA VAL A 87 5.50 0.74 9.85
C VAL A 87 5.30 1.96 10.77
N ASN A 88 4.23 1.96 11.57
CA ASN A 88 3.98 3.04 12.52
C ASN A 88 4.98 3.00 13.68
N LEU A 89 5.41 1.82 14.12
CA LEU A 89 6.49 1.67 15.09
C LEU A 89 7.84 2.09 14.50
N GLN A 90 8.12 1.74 13.24
CA GLN A 90 9.38 2.09 12.58
C GLN A 90 9.55 3.62 12.41
N HIS A 91 8.45 4.34 12.21
CA HIS A 91 8.47 5.80 12.06
C HIS A 91 8.37 6.55 13.39
N HIS A 92 8.02 5.85 14.48
CA HIS A 92 7.82 6.42 15.80
C HIS A 92 9.13 6.77 16.49
#